data_AF-A0A843SST3-F1
#
_entry.id   AF-A0A843SST3-F1
#
_cell.length_a   1.000
_cell.length_b   1.000
_cell.length_c   1.000
_cell.angle_alpha   90.00
_cell.angle_beta   90.00
_cell.angle_gamma   90.00
#
_symmetry.space_group_name_H-M   'P 1'
#
loop_
_entity.id
_entity.type
_entity.pdbx_description
1 polymer ?
#
loop_
_entity_poly.entity_id
_entity_poly.type
_entity_poly.pdbx_seq_one_letter_code
_entity_poly.pdbx_strand_id
1 'polypeptide(L)' 'MRDDGGQDWFFHRSSVQGNFDQLDEGQRVSFDEEPSPKGPRAGNVRSED' A
#
# COMPACT_ATOMS: atom_id res chain seq x y z
N MET A 1 4.98 2.07 3.07
CA MET A 1 3.99 3.15 3.30
C MET A 1 3.67 3.22 4.78
N ARG A 2 3.31 4.37 5.33
CA ARG A 2 3.02 4.54 6.75
C ARG A 2 1.61 5.08 6.92
N ASP A 3 0.85 4.49 7.84
CA ASP A 3 -0.49 4.97 8.17
C ASP A 3 -0.47 6.06 9.26
N ASP A 4 -1.64 6.65 9.55
CA ASP A 4 -1.80 7.70 10.56
C ASP A 4 -1.49 7.21 12.00
N GLY A 5 -1.51 5.90 12.22
CA GLY A 5 -1.12 5.26 13.49
C GLY A 5 0.40 5.07 13.62
N GLY A 6 1.17 5.41 12.59
CA GLY A 6 2.61 5.23 12.55
C GLY A 6 3.06 3.79 12.25
N GLN A 7 2.14 2.90 11.87
CA GLN A 7 2.46 1.55 11.45
C GLN A 7 2.99 1.58 10.01
N ASP A 8 4.13 0.91 9.80
CA ASP A 8 4.69 0.71 8.47
C ASP A 8 4.06 -0.53 7.82
N TRP A 9 3.55 -0.34 6.61
CA TRP A 9 2.96 -1.38 5.78
C TRP A 9 3.86 -1.72 4.61
N PHE A 10 4.00 -3.02 4.36
CA PHE A 10 4.63 -3.58 3.18
C PHE A 10 3.58 -3.93 2.12
N PHE A 11 3.92 -3.71 0.85
CA PHE A 11 3.13 -4.18 -0.28
C PHE A 11 4.07 -4.61 -1.42
N HIS A 12 3.57 -5.46 -2.32
CA HIS A 12 4.31 -5.85 -3.52
C HIS A 12 3.83 -4.99 -4.69
N ARG A 13 4.70 -4.65 -5.66
CA ARG A 13 4.30 -3.85 -6.83
C ARG A 13 3.06 -4.36 -7.56
N SER A 14 2.82 -5.68 -7.52
CA SER A 14 1.67 -6.31 -8.17
C SER A 14 0.34 -6.09 -7.44
N SER A 15 0.35 -5.56 -6.22
CA SER A 15 -0.88 -5.21 -5.51
C SER A 15 -1.37 -3.80 -5.84
N VAL A 16 -0.58 -3.00 -6.58
CA VAL A 16 -1.03 -1.68 -7.04
C VAL A 16 -2.02 -1.83 -8.17
N GLN A 17 -3.20 -1.23 -7.97
CA GLN A 17 -4.24 -1.10 -8.97
C GLN A 17 -3.90 0.13 -9.82
N GLY A 18 -3.41 -0.11 -11.04
CA GLY A 18 -2.90 0.94 -11.92
C GLY A 18 -1.39 0.84 -12.10
N ASN A 19 -0.74 1.97 -12.39
CA ASN A 19 0.69 2.00 -12.63
C ASN A 19 1.46 2.30 -11.34
N PHE A 20 2.25 1.33 -10.86
CA PHE A 20 3.14 1.52 -9.71
C PHE A 20 4.10 2.70 -9.90
N ASP A 21 4.58 2.93 -11.13
CA ASP A 21 5.56 3.98 -11.42
C ASP A 21 4.95 5.41 -11.33
N GLN A 22 3.64 5.52 -11.10
CA GLN A 22 2.94 6.80 -10.86
C GLN A 22 2.77 7.10 -9.36
N LEU A 23 3.17 6.20 -8.47
CA LEU A 23 3.12 6.47 -7.04
C LEU A 23 4.32 7.32 -6.63
N ASP A 24 4.05 8.52 -6.13
CA ASP A 24 5.05 9.42 -5.61
C ASP A 24 5.30 9.19 -4.11
N GLU A 25 6.51 9.52 -3.65
CA GLU A 25 6.83 9.48 -2.22
C GLU A 25 5.93 10.45 -1.44
N GLY A 26 5.33 9.97 -0.37
CA GLY A 26 4.39 10.75 0.45
C GLY A 26 2.98 10.86 -0.13
N GLN A 27 2.71 10.30 -1.31
CA GLN A 27 1.36 10.23 -1.86
C GLN A 27 0.44 9.41 -0.96
N ARG A 28 -0.79 9.91 -0.75
CA ARG A 28 -1.83 9.19 -0.03
C ARG A 28 -2.38 8.07 -0.89
N VAL A 29 -2.62 6.93 -0.25
CA VAL A 29 -3.13 5.73 -0.91
C VAL A 29 -4.14 5.05 0.01
N SER A 30 -5.12 4.39 -0.61
CA SER A 30 -6.02 3.45 0.07
C SER A 30 -5.59 2.01 -0.23
N PHE A 31 -5.85 1.10 0.69
CA PHE A 31 -5.47 -0.31 0.57
C PHE A 31 -6.34 -1.20 1.44
N ASP A 32 -6.33 -2.50 1.15
CA ASP A 32 -6.96 -3.53 1.97
C ASP A 32 -5.89 -4.24 2.80
N GLU A 33 -6.13 -4.48 4.10
CA GLU A 33 -5.26 -5.34 4.91
C GLU A 33 -5.42 -6.81 4.49
N GLU A 34 -4.31 -7.45 4.11
CA GLU A 34 -4.28 -8.87 3.73
C GLU A 34 -3.32 -9.67 4.62
N PRO A 35 -3.70 -10.87 5.08
CA PRO A 35 -2.79 -11.76 5.79
C PRO A 35 -1.69 -12.29 4.85
N SER A 36 -0.45 -12.37 5.34
CA SER A 36 0.69 -12.93 4.59
C SER A 36 1.64 -13.72 5.49
N PRO A 37 2.56 -14.54 4.93
CA PRO A 37 3.52 -15.32 5.73
C PRO A 37 4.42 -14.50 6.65
N LYS A 38 4.55 -13.19 6.41
CA LYS A 38 5.38 -12.27 7.22
C LYS A 38 4.54 -11.31 8.08
N GLY A 39 3.26 -11.63 8.30
CA GLY A 39 2.29 -10.75 8.95
C GLY A 39 1.40 -10.01 7.95
N PRO A 40 0.51 -9.12 8.42
CA PRO A 40 -0.34 -8.31 7.57
C PRO A 40 0.44 -7.49 6.55
N ARG A 41 -0.13 -7.31 5.37
CA ARG A 41 0.41 -6.49 4.28
C ARG A 41 -0.69 -5.64 3.66
N ALA A 42 -0.30 -4.62 2.90
CA ALA A 42 -1.23 -3.82 2.11
C ALA A 42 -1.47 -4.48 0.72
N GLY A 43 -2.73 -4.87 0.49
CA GLY A 43 -3.26 -5.37 -0.78
C GLY A 43 -4.09 -4.30 -1.51
N ASN A 44 -4.35 -4.53 -2.80
CA ASN A 44 -5.18 -3.65 -3.64
C ASN A 44 -4.91 -2.14 -3.47
N VAL A 45 -3.64 -1.76 -3.49
CA VAL A 45 -3.20 -0.38 -3.25
C VAL A 45 -3.69 0.52 -4.39
N ARG A 46 -4.30 1.65 -4.05
CA ARG A 46 -4.86 2.63 -4.99
C ARG A 46 -4.43 4.02 -4.56
N SER A 47 -4.00 4.87 -5.50
CA SER A 47 -3.81 6.29 -5.23
C SER A 47 -5.13 6.91 -4.77
N GLU A 48 -5.08 7.72 -3.72
CA GLU A 48 -6.17 8.65 -3.43
C GLU A 48 -5.91 9.92 -4.24
N ASP A 49 -6.88 10.32 -5.06
CA ASP A 49 -6.89 11.60 -5.77
C ASP A 49 -7.15 12.78 -4.81
#